data_AF-A0A957JRX6-F1
#
_entry.id   AF-A0A957JRX6-F1
#
_cell.length_a   1.000
_cell.length_b   1.000
_cell.length_c   1.000
_cell.angle_alpha   90.00
_cell.angle_beta   90.00
_cell.angle_gamma   90.00
#
_symmetry.space_group_name_H-M   'P 1'
#
loop_
_entity.id
_entity.type
_entity.pdbx_description
1 polymer ?
#
loop_
_entity_poly.entity_id
_entity_poly.type
_entity_poly.pdbx_seq_one_letter_code
_entity_poly.pdbx_strand_id
1 'polypeptide(L)'
;FRPATINGRWRWIIWDNDLSLGLTPWSNVGQNTLEQALDPAYTAGVAAETDGRDTILLRGLLQNPAFRARFIARADELLNTVLAPEAVIAVIDRLAAEIKPAIALENGRWGGDTATWEANVEQLRDFARQRPAIMRQHFAESLP
;
A
#
# COMPACT_ATOMS: atom_id res chain seq x y z
N PHE A 1 4.76 -16.10 8.45
CA PHE A 1 4.79 -17.58 8.47
C PHE A 1 6.21 -18.13 8.33
N ARG A 2 6.59 -19.17 9.07
CA ARG A 2 7.86 -19.91 8.90
C ARG A 2 7.55 -21.42 8.87
N PRO A 3 7.88 -22.16 7.80
CA PRO A 3 7.74 -23.60 7.78
C PRO A 3 8.63 -24.26 8.85
N ALA A 4 8.11 -25.27 9.57
CA ALA A 4 8.86 -26.06 10.55
C ALA A 4 9.82 -27.05 9.86
N THR A 5 10.83 -26.52 9.16
CA THR A 5 11.87 -27.28 8.47
C THR A 5 13.24 -26.69 8.83
N ILE A 6 14.31 -27.49 8.73
CA ILE A 6 15.67 -27.05 9.09
C ILE A 6 16.12 -25.81 8.32
N ASN A 7 15.62 -25.62 7.10
CA ASN A 7 15.89 -24.46 6.23
C ASN A 7 14.68 -23.51 6.11
N GLY A 8 13.74 -23.58 7.05
CA GLY A 8 12.52 -22.78 7.05
C GLY A 8 12.81 -21.29 7.18
N ARG A 9 12.49 -20.52 6.13
CA ARG A 9 12.61 -19.05 6.11
C ARG A 9 11.29 -18.39 6.51
N TRP A 10 11.39 -17.26 7.20
CA TRP A 10 10.25 -16.38 7.45
C TRP A 10 9.72 -15.82 6.13
N ARG A 11 8.39 -15.77 6.03
CA ARG A 11 7.63 -15.16 4.94
C ARG A 11 6.64 -14.18 5.54
N TRP A 12 6.58 -12.99 4.96
CA TRP A 12 5.57 -11.99 5.27
C TRP A 12 4.23 -12.39 4.68
N ILE A 13 3.17 -12.05 5.40
CA ILE A 13 1.78 -12.09 4.94
C ILE A 13 1.26 -10.68 5.15
N ILE A 14 0.55 -10.17 4.16
CA ILE A 14 -0.12 -8.89 4.23
C ILE A 14 -1.54 -9.14 4.75
N TRP A 15 -1.99 -8.31 5.69
CA TRP A 15 -3.30 -8.41 6.35
C TRP A 15 -3.86 -6.99 6.55
N ASP A 16 -5.19 -6.84 6.46
CA ASP A 16 -5.95 -5.60 6.73
C ASP A 16 -5.51 -4.35 5.94
N ASN A 17 -5.98 -4.22 4.70
CA ASN A 17 -5.53 -3.19 3.73
C ASN A 17 -6.68 -2.30 3.24
N ASP A 18 -7.77 -2.22 3.99
CA ASP A 18 -8.91 -1.35 3.72
C ASP A 18 -8.54 0.15 3.86
N LEU A 19 -7.62 0.50 4.77
CA LEU A 19 -7.06 1.84 4.92
C LEU A 19 -5.98 2.18 3.87
N SER A 20 -6.18 1.78 2.61
CA SER A 20 -5.22 1.99 1.52
C SER A 20 -5.85 2.73 0.33
N LEU A 21 -5.07 2.91 -0.74
CA LEU A 21 -5.52 3.44 -2.03
C LEU A 21 -6.26 4.80 -1.99
N GLY A 22 -5.86 5.70 -1.10
CA GLY A 22 -6.35 7.09 -1.11
C GLY A 22 -7.41 7.40 -0.06
N LEU A 23 -7.73 6.45 0.83
CA LEU A 23 -8.68 6.67 1.91
C LEU A 23 -8.17 7.75 2.87
N THR A 24 -8.82 8.90 2.86
CA THR A 24 -8.44 10.07 3.67
C THR A 24 -9.12 10.00 5.05
N PRO A 25 -8.41 10.33 6.15
CA PRO A 25 -7.05 10.89 6.21
C PRO A 25 -5.90 9.88 6.27
N TRP A 26 -6.16 8.57 6.23
CA TRP A 26 -5.18 7.54 6.60
C TRP A 26 -4.14 7.18 5.52
N SER A 27 -4.49 7.28 4.24
CA SER A 27 -3.62 6.89 3.11
C SER A 27 -3.62 7.91 1.98
N ASN A 28 -3.35 9.18 2.32
CA ASN A 28 -3.27 10.24 1.34
C ASN A 28 -2.21 9.91 0.26
N VAL A 29 -2.54 10.18 -1.01
CA VAL A 29 -1.67 9.89 -2.16
C VAL A 29 -0.28 10.53 -2.06
N GLY A 30 -0.16 11.68 -1.37
CA GLY A 30 1.09 12.39 -1.13
C GLY A 30 1.83 11.97 0.14
N GLN A 31 1.28 11.08 0.96
CA GLN A 31 1.91 10.70 2.23
C GLN A 31 3.20 9.92 2.01
N ASN A 32 4.30 10.37 2.63
CA ASN A 32 5.57 9.68 2.61
C ASN A 32 5.58 8.51 3.63
N THR A 33 4.95 7.41 3.22
CA THR A 33 4.89 6.18 4.03
C THR A 33 6.26 5.51 4.20
N LEU A 34 7.23 5.84 3.35
CA LEU A 34 8.61 5.34 3.48
C LEU A 34 9.30 6.05 4.65
N GLU A 35 9.28 7.38 4.68
CA GLU A 35 9.82 8.16 5.79
C GLU A 35 9.22 7.71 7.14
N GLN A 36 7.89 7.58 7.20
CA GLN A 36 7.21 7.07 8.40
C GLN A 36 7.70 5.68 8.82
N ALA A 37 7.91 4.77 7.87
CA ALA A 37 8.42 3.43 8.16
C ALA A 37 9.89 3.44 8.60
N LEU A 38 10.67 4.44 8.20
CA LEU A 38 12.09 4.58 8.53
C LEU A 38 12.35 5.38 9.80
N ASP A 39 11.40 6.16 10.27
CA ASP A 39 11.50 6.93 11.50
C ASP A 39 11.34 6.02 12.74
N PRO A 40 12.38 5.85 13.59
CA PRO A 40 12.27 5.11 14.85
C PRO A 40 11.42 5.81 15.91
N ALA A 41 11.18 7.11 15.79
CA ALA A 41 10.35 7.89 16.71
C ALA A 41 8.88 8.00 16.26
N TYR A 42 8.53 7.44 15.09
CA TYR A 42 7.16 7.44 14.61
C TYR A 42 6.28 6.55 15.50
N THR A 43 5.47 7.18 16.34
CA THR A 43 4.60 6.54 17.34
C THR A 43 3.14 6.95 17.20
N ALA A 44 2.72 7.33 15.98
CA ALA A 44 1.32 7.65 15.69
C ALA A 44 0.53 6.41 15.22
N GLY A 45 -0.77 6.37 15.51
CA GLY A 45 -1.64 5.25 15.11
C GLY A 45 -1.19 3.92 15.72
N VAL A 46 -1.22 2.84 14.92
CA VAL A 46 -0.81 1.49 15.35
C VAL A 46 0.67 1.44 15.78
N ALA A 47 1.52 2.31 15.24
CA ALA A 47 2.93 2.37 15.63
C ALA A 47 3.13 2.79 17.11
N ALA A 48 2.12 3.41 17.74
CA ALA A 48 2.11 3.69 19.18
C ALA A 48 2.11 2.40 20.02
N GLU A 49 1.40 1.36 19.56
CA GLU A 49 1.24 0.10 20.29
C GLU A 49 2.54 -0.69 20.34
N THR A 50 3.37 -0.50 19.33
CA THR A 50 4.62 -1.24 19.15
C THR A 50 5.85 -0.39 19.41
N ASP A 51 5.66 0.90 19.73
CA ASP A 51 6.72 1.86 20.04
C ASP A 51 7.81 1.82 18.95
N GLY A 52 7.34 1.90 17.70
CA GLY A 52 8.16 1.90 16.49
C GLY A 52 8.82 0.57 16.14
N ARG A 53 8.57 -0.54 16.85
CA ARG A 53 9.27 -1.83 16.62
C ARG A 53 8.84 -2.55 15.34
N ASP A 54 7.68 -2.24 14.76
CA ASP A 54 7.14 -2.97 13.60
C ASP A 54 8.02 -2.92 12.35
N THR A 55 8.80 -1.86 12.20
CA THR A 55 9.68 -1.65 11.05
C THR A 55 11.16 -1.86 11.37
N ILE A 56 11.51 -2.38 12.56
CA ILE A 56 12.91 -2.57 12.97
C ILE A 56 13.70 -3.43 11.97
N LEU A 57 13.08 -4.46 11.41
CA LEU A 57 13.71 -5.32 10.42
C LEU A 57 13.97 -4.58 9.10
N LEU A 58 13.02 -3.76 8.64
CA LEU A 58 13.20 -2.95 7.44
C LEU A 58 14.36 -1.96 7.62
N ARG A 59 14.36 -1.21 8.74
CA ARG A 59 15.41 -0.23 9.05
C ARG A 59 16.79 -0.88 9.14
N GLY A 60 16.90 -2.01 9.82
CA GLY A 60 18.16 -2.76 9.92
C GLY A 60 18.66 -3.30 8.57
N LEU A 61 17.77 -3.85 7.74
CA LEU A 61 18.15 -4.37 6.43
C LEU A 61 18.62 -3.27 5.47
N LEU A 62 18.01 -2.09 5.52
CA LEU A 62 18.37 -0.95 4.66
C LEU A 62 19.74 -0.33 4.98
N GLN A 63 20.33 -0.63 6.15
CA GLN A 63 21.72 -0.28 6.45
C GLN A 63 22.72 -1.06 5.58
N ASN A 64 22.33 -2.21 5.03
CA ASN A 64 23.16 -2.97 4.10
C ASN A 64 23.04 -2.36 2.68
N PRO A 65 24.13 -1.83 2.09
CA PRO A 65 24.06 -1.17 0.78
C PRO A 65 23.55 -2.07 -0.35
N ALA A 66 23.91 -3.36 -0.34
CA ALA A 66 23.46 -4.32 -1.35
C ALA A 66 21.96 -4.63 -1.20
N PHE A 67 21.46 -4.71 0.03
CA PHE A 67 20.03 -4.86 0.27
C PHE A 67 19.26 -3.60 -0.14
N ARG A 68 19.76 -2.41 0.23
CA ARG A 68 19.13 -1.13 -0.15
C ARG A 68 19.01 -0.98 -1.65
N ALA A 69 20.08 -1.22 -2.40
CA ALA A 69 20.04 -1.20 -3.87
C ALA A 69 19.02 -2.18 -4.44
N ARG A 70 18.96 -3.41 -3.89
CA ARG A 70 17.98 -4.42 -4.32
C ARG A 70 16.53 -4.04 -3.96
N PHE A 71 16.31 -3.41 -2.81
CA PHE A 71 15.00 -2.96 -2.37
C PHE A 71 14.46 -1.87 -3.31
N ILE A 72 15.29 -0.86 -3.62
CA ILE A 72 14.94 0.22 -4.55
C ILE A 72 14.67 -0.36 -5.96
N ALA A 73 15.56 -1.20 -6.47
CA ALA A 73 15.38 -1.82 -7.79
C ALA A 73 14.10 -2.66 -7.87
N ARG A 74 13.79 -3.44 -6.83
CA ARG A 74 12.55 -4.22 -6.79
C ARG A 74 11.31 -3.33 -6.70
N ALA A 75 11.37 -2.24 -5.93
CA ALA A 75 10.28 -1.29 -5.83
C ALA A 75 10.00 -0.62 -7.19
N ASP A 76 11.04 -0.17 -7.89
CA ASP A 76 10.89 0.43 -9.23
C ASP A 76 10.36 -0.59 -10.26
N GLU A 77 10.85 -1.84 -10.25
CA GLU A 77 10.31 -2.91 -11.10
C GLU A 77 8.81 -3.11 -10.86
N LEU A 78 8.36 -3.13 -9.60
CA LEU A 78 6.94 -3.27 -9.27
C LEU A 78 6.13 -2.06 -9.77
N LEU A 79 6.63 -0.84 -9.58
CA LEU A 79 6.00 0.40 -10.06
C LEU A 79 5.96 0.51 -11.60
N ASN A 80 6.76 -0.28 -12.31
CA ASN A 80 6.74 -0.41 -13.78
C ASN A 80 5.94 -1.62 -14.27
N THR A 81 5.46 -2.48 -13.37
CA THR A 81 4.78 -3.73 -13.73
C THR A 81 3.43 -3.86 -13.02
N VAL A 82 3.35 -4.65 -11.96
CA VAL A 82 2.10 -4.99 -11.27
C VAL A 82 1.50 -3.82 -10.48
N LEU A 83 2.30 -2.80 -10.17
CA LEU A 83 1.86 -1.53 -9.57
C LEU A 83 1.88 -0.36 -10.56
N ALA A 84 2.06 -0.62 -11.86
CA ALA A 84 1.88 0.40 -12.88
C ALA A 84 0.40 0.86 -12.92
N PRO A 85 0.11 2.13 -13.27
CA PRO A 85 -1.25 2.66 -13.27
C PRO A 85 -2.24 1.78 -14.03
N GLU A 86 -1.87 1.32 -15.22
CA GLU A 86 -2.72 0.52 -16.10
C GLU A 86 -3.04 -0.85 -15.47
N ALA A 87 -2.05 -1.48 -14.82
CA ALA A 87 -2.22 -2.77 -14.18
C ALA A 87 -3.14 -2.68 -12.95
N VAL A 88 -2.97 -1.65 -12.12
CA VAL A 88 -3.79 -1.44 -10.92
C VAL A 88 -5.22 -1.04 -11.31
N ILE A 89 -5.39 -0.13 -12.26
CA ILE A 89 -6.70 0.30 -12.75
C ILE A 89 -7.46 -0.87 -13.37
N ALA A 90 -6.81 -1.74 -14.16
CA ALA A 90 -7.45 -2.92 -14.71
C ALA A 90 -7.99 -3.87 -13.62
N VAL A 91 -7.29 -3.99 -12.49
CA VAL A 91 -7.78 -4.77 -11.33
C VAL A 91 -8.96 -4.08 -10.66
N ILE A 92 -8.88 -2.75 -10.45
CA ILE A 92 -9.98 -1.95 -9.90
C ILE A 92 -11.24 -2.13 -10.75
N ASP A 93 -11.12 -1.95 -12.06
CA ASP A 93 -12.25 -2.03 -12.99
C ASP A 93 -12.87 -3.43 -13.03
N ARG A 94 -12.03 -4.47 -13.03
CA ARG A 94 -12.51 -5.86 -12.98
C ARG A 94 -13.31 -6.13 -11.70
N LEU A 95 -12.77 -5.75 -10.54
CA LEU A 95 -13.44 -5.98 -9.25
C LEU A 95 -14.70 -5.12 -9.12
N ALA A 96 -14.65 -3.85 -9.55
CA ALA A 96 -15.80 -2.97 -9.54
C ALA A 96 -16.93 -3.52 -10.43
N ALA A 97 -16.62 -4.05 -11.62
CA ALA A 97 -17.58 -4.68 -12.50
C ALA A 97 -18.19 -5.95 -11.89
N GLU A 98 -17.38 -6.76 -11.21
CA GLU A 98 -17.81 -7.99 -10.53
C GLU A 98 -18.82 -7.70 -9.41
N ILE A 99 -18.59 -6.65 -8.60
CA ILE A 99 -19.47 -6.31 -7.47
C ILE A 99 -20.63 -5.37 -7.83
N LYS A 100 -20.56 -4.64 -8.96
CA LYS A 100 -21.56 -3.63 -9.36
C LYS A 100 -23.02 -4.11 -9.23
N PRO A 101 -23.40 -5.35 -9.64
CA PRO A 101 -24.79 -5.81 -9.51
C PRO A 101 -25.28 -5.90 -8.06
N ALA A 102 -24.38 -6.12 -7.09
CA ALA A 102 -24.72 -6.23 -5.68
C ALA A 102 -24.85 -4.85 -4.99
N ILE A 103 -24.26 -3.79 -5.54
CA ILE A 103 -24.25 -2.45 -4.92
C ILE A 103 -25.66 -1.89 -4.72
N ALA A 104 -26.56 -2.08 -5.69
CA ALA A 104 -27.94 -1.63 -5.56
C ALA A 104 -28.69 -2.35 -4.41
N LEU A 105 -28.42 -3.65 -4.22
CA LEU A 105 -28.99 -4.45 -3.13
C LEU A 105 -28.42 -4.02 -1.77
N GLU A 106 -27.11 -3.78 -1.70
CA GLU A 106 -26.42 -3.30 -0.51
C GLU A 106 -26.97 -1.94 -0.07
N ASN A 107 -27.08 -1.00 -1.01
CA ASN A 107 -27.66 0.33 -0.77
C ASN A 107 -29.12 0.26 -0.32
N GLY A 108 -29.92 -0.65 -0.90
CA GLY A 108 -31.30 -0.85 -0.49
C GLY A 108 -31.45 -1.43 0.92
N ARG A 109 -30.49 -2.24 1.37
CA ARG A 109 -30.53 -2.90 2.68
C ARG A 109 -29.98 -2.04 3.81
N TRP A 110 -28.83 -1.40 3.59
CA TRP A 110 -28.09 -0.69 4.64
C TRP A 110 -28.14 0.84 4.49
N GLY A 111 -28.77 1.33 3.43
CA GLY A 111 -28.62 2.71 2.99
C GLY A 111 -27.34 2.90 2.19
N GLY A 112 -27.23 4.04 1.50
CA GLY A 112 -26.11 4.35 0.63
C GLY A 112 -26.57 4.93 -0.69
N ASP A 113 -25.60 5.21 -1.55
CA ASP A 113 -25.83 5.84 -2.84
C ASP A 113 -24.85 5.28 -3.88
N THR A 114 -25.39 4.87 -5.02
CA THR A 114 -24.60 4.29 -6.11
C THR A 114 -23.62 5.33 -6.67
N ALA A 115 -24.00 6.61 -6.73
CA ALA A 115 -23.09 7.64 -7.23
C ALA A 115 -21.89 7.84 -6.29
N THR A 116 -22.12 7.76 -4.98
CA THR A 116 -21.04 7.76 -3.96
C THR A 116 -20.10 6.56 -4.15
N TRP A 117 -20.63 5.36 -4.39
CA TRP A 117 -19.80 4.19 -4.70
C TRP A 117 -18.99 4.39 -5.99
N GLU A 118 -19.60 4.89 -7.07
CA GLU A 118 -18.90 5.15 -8.33
C GLU A 118 -17.80 6.21 -8.17
N ALA A 119 -18.04 7.25 -7.37
CA ALA A 119 -17.03 8.25 -7.02
C ALA A 119 -15.86 7.65 -6.21
N ASN A 120 -16.13 6.75 -5.26
CA ASN A 120 -15.09 6.05 -4.52
C ASN A 120 -14.24 5.17 -5.46
N VAL A 121 -14.84 4.50 -6.44
CA VAL A 121 -14.08 3.73 -7.44
C VAL A 121 -13.18 4.65 -8.25
N GLU A 122 -13.62 5.85 -8.62
CA GLU A 122 -12.75 6.81 -9.32
C GLU A 122 -11.60 7.31 -8.43
N GLN A 123 -11.83 7.52 -7.14
CA GLN A 123 -10.76 7.87 -6.20
C GLN A 123 -9.64 6.81 -6.16
N LEU A 124 -9.99 5.52 -6.22
CA LEU A 124 -9.00 4.44 -6.33
C LEU A 124 -8.16 4.55 -7.61
N ARG A 125 -8.80 4.91 -8.74
CA ARG A 125 -8.10 5.12 -10.02
C ARG A 125 -7.18 6.34 -9.95
N ASP A 126 -7.64 7.44 -9.36
CA ASP A 126 -6.83 8.64 -9.18
C ASP A 126 -5.59 8.38 -8.33
N PHE A 127 -5.73 7.61 -7.25
CA PHE A 127 -4.59 7.16 -6.47
C PHE A 127 -3.61 6.34 -7.31
N ALA A 128 -4.11 5.36 -8.08
CA ALA A 128 -3.29 4.51 -8.93
C ALA A 128 -2.52 5.28 -10.02
N ARG A 129 -3.10 6.34 -10.59
CA ARG A 129 -2.44 7.21 -11.58
C ARG A 129 -1.28 8.01 -10.98
N GLN A 130 -1.44 8.49 -9.76
CA GLN A 130 -0.50 9.45 -9.15
C GLN A 130 0.60 8.76 -8.33
N ARG A 131 0.26 7.70 -7.60
CA ARG A 131 1.13 7.11 -6.58
C ARG A 131 2.49 6.64 -7.10
N PRO A 132 2.63 6.05 -8.31
CA PRO A 132 3.94 5.59 -8.79
C PRO A 132 4.98 6.69 -8.96
N ALA A 133 4.58 7.88 -9.45
CA ALA A 133 5.50 9.01 -9.59
C ALA A 133 5.93 9.53 -8.21
N ILE A 134 4.97 9.70 -7.30
CA ILE A 134 5.20 10.17 -5.93
C ILE A 134 6.10 9.20 -5.15
N MET A 135 5.89 7.89 -5.29
CA MET A 135 6.74 6.91 -4.62
C MET A 135 8.20 6.94 -5.10
N ARG A 136 8.44 7.18 -6.39
CA ARG A 136 9.82 7.34 -6.91
C ARG A 136 10.48 8.58 -6.32
N GLN A 137 9.73 9.68 -6.17
CA GLN A 137 10.22 10.87 -5.50
C GLN A 137 10.59 10.58 -4.03
N HIS A 138 9.72 9.92 -3.27
CA HIS A 138 10.02 9.53 -1.88
C HIS A 138 11.25 8.62 -1.77
N PHE A 139 11.45 7.68 -2.70
CA PHE A 139 12.67 6.85 -2.71
C PHE A 139 13.92 7.70 -2.94
N ALA A 140 13.88 8.65 -3.88
CA ALA A 140 15.02 9.53 -4.16
C ALA A 140 15.36 10.45 -2.98
N GLU A 141 14.35 10.90 -2.22
CA GLU A 141 14.54 11.77 -1.05
C GLU A 141 15.01 11.00 0.19
N SER A 142 14.46 9.81 0.45
CA SER A 142 14.68 9.08 1.70
C SER A 142 15.75 7.99 1.64
N LEU A 143 16.17 7.53 0.46
CA LEU A 143 17.13 6.43 0.29
C LEU A 143 18.19 6.72 -0.80
N PRO A 144 19.21 7.55 -0.51
CA PRO A 144 20.32 7.80 -1.44
C PRO A 144 21.28 6.61 -1.62
#